data_AF-A0A7T1BYD0-F1
#
_entry.id   AF-A0A7T1BYD0-F1
#
_cell.length_a   1.000
_cell.length_b   1.000
_cell.length_c   1.000
_cell.angle_alpha   90.00
_cell.angle_beta   90.00
_cell.angle_gamma   90.00
#
_symmetry.space_group_name_H-M   'P 1'
#
loop_
_entity.id
_entity.type
_entity.pdbx_description
1 polymer ?
#
loop_
_entity_poly.entity_id
_entity_poly.type
_entity_poly.pdbx_seq_one_letter_code
_entity_poly.pdbx_strand_id
1 'polypeptide(L)'
;MAPHAIPDVRKSVVVAASPDVCFRAFTERLSDWWPPTHVLLTTPRVGLAMEPRVGGRYHEWDAEGREAVWGRVLEWEPSRLLRLTWRVDGTFRPLPDDERASEIEVTFTPEPGGGTRVELAHTRLDKLGDSDGERIFKALDGPSPGETLARFAEAGVMAVAHTVAGPGLLEIADGVYAREQLPGGWCLNNAGLVAGGGRAVLVDTAATRARARHLAAAVDAVAPGGPDVVVNTHFHGDHVFGNVEFAPRATVVAHEQTRSDVAESGHGLCRLWPTVDWGDIPLVLPDVTFEDELTFHAGDLTAHLLHVGPAHTPGDVVAWVPERKVLFARGRRVVPGHAVRPDGLGAGLSGGTGAPARSPARGGGRRARTGVRHRGTGRHRGVPPPPRRRRPGRAARRPHPARRRTGG
;
A
#
# COMPACT_ATOMS: atom_id res chain seq x y z
N MET A 1 18.97 27.06 44.89
CA MET A 1 17.53 26.91 44.52
C MET A 1 17.41 25.58 43.81
N ALA A 2 16.46 24.74 44.17
CA ALA A 2 16.19 23.54 43.36
C ALA A 2 15.82 24.02 41.95
N PRO A 3 16.35 23.40 40.87
CA PRO A 3 15.97 23.76 39.51
C PRO A 3 14.45 23.69 39.40
N HIS A 4 13.83 24.70 38.81
CA HIS A 4 12.40 24.74 38.57
C HIS A 4 12.05 23.60 37.61
N ALA A 5 11.63 22.46 38.15
CA ALA A 5 11.31 21.28 37.36
C ALA A 5 9.95 21.51 36.69
N ILE A 6 9.97 21.71 35.38
CA ILE A 6 8.74 21.80 34.57
C ILE A 6 8.11 20.41 34.56
N PRO A 7 6.85 20.24 35.01
CA PRO A 7 6.22 18.93 35.08
C PRO A 7 6.02 18.29 33.70
N ASP A 8 6.02 16.96 33.66
CA ASP A 8 5.60 16.22 32.48
C ASP A 8 4.09 16.42 32.22
N VAL A 9 3.71 16.45 30.95
CA VAL A 9 2.29 16.47 30.55
C VAL A 9 1.91 15.10 30.02
N ARG A 10 1.01 14.40 30.71
CA ARG A 10 0.58 13.04 30.35
C ARG A 10 -0.90 13.02 30.00
N LYS A 11 -1.24 12.36 28.90
CA LYS A 11 -2.62 12.11 28.47
C LYS A 11 -2.72 10.65 28.03
N SER A 12 -3.87 10.01 28.26
CA SER A 12 -4.08 8.62 27.84
C SER A 12 -5.45 8.40 27.24
N VAL A 13 -5.56 7.36 26.43
CA VAL A 13 -6.81 6.85 25.85
C VAL A 13 -6.80 5.33 25.87
N VAL A 14 -7.97 4.71 25.99
CA VAL A 14 -8.11 3.25 25.87
C VAL A 14 -8.62 2.94 24.46
N VAL A 15 -7.89 2.10 23.76
CA VAL A 15 -8.23 1.63 22.41
C VAL A 15 -8.62 0.16 22.49
N ALA A 16 -9.73 -0.22 21.85
CA ALA A 16 -10.21 -1.60 21.79
C ALA A 16 -9.37 -2.48 20.84
N ALA A 17 -8.06 -2.52 21.03
CA ALA A 17 -7.10 -3.28 20.22
C ALA A 17 -5.94 -3.79 21.09
N SER A 18 -5.15 -4.73 20.56
CA SER A 18 -3.95 -5.23 21.26
C SER A 18 -2.83 -4.18 21.27
N PRO A 19 -1.83 -4.31 22.16
CA PRO A 19 -0.71 -3.39 22.21
C PRO A 19 0.09 -3.35 20.90
N ASP A 20 0.23 -4.47 20.20
CA ASP A 20 0.88 -4.54 18.89
C ASP A 20 0.16 -3.71 17.83
N VAL A 21 -1.17 -3.84 17.76
CA VAL A 21 -1.99 -3.07 16.82
C VAL A 21 -1.90 -1.59 17.12
N CYS A 22 -1.98 -1.20 18.39
CA CYS A 22 -1.85 0.19 18.81
C CYS A 22 -0.46 0.75 18.47
N PHE A 23 0.60 0.00 18.74
CA PHE A 23 1.98 0.39 18.47
C PHE A 23 2.22 0.63 16.97
N ARG A 24 1.74 -0.29 16.13
CA ARG A 24 1.86 -0.18 14.67
C ARG A 24 1.00 0.93 14.11
N ALA A 25 -0.25 1.09 14.58
CA ALA A 25 -1.08 2.23 14.17
C ALA A 25 -0.42 3.57 14.54
N PHE A 26 0.21 3.64 15.71
CA PHE A 26 0.90 4.84 16.16
C PHE A 26 2.15 5.13 15.32
N THR A 27 2.95 4.12 14.98
CA THR A 27 4.27 4.31 14.35
C THR A 27 4.30 4.18 12.83
N GLU A 28 3.32 3.49 12.23
CA GLU A 28 3.29 3.19 10.79
C GLU A 28 2.17 3.98 10.07
N ARG A 29 1.15 4.44 10.82
CA ARG A 29 -0.04 5.12 10.28
C ARG A 29 -0.22 6.55 10.79
N LEU A 30 0.88 7.27 11.01
CA LEU A 30 0.85 8.64 11.56
C LEU A 30 -0.11 9.55 10.77
N SER A 31 -0.09 9.48 9.44
CA SER A 31 -0.95 10.32 8.58
C SER A 31 -2.46 10.14 8.82
N ASP A 32 -2.89 9.03 9.41
CA ASP A 32 -4.31 8.72 9.59
C ASP A 32 -4.90 9.38 10.85
N TRP A 33 -4.08 9.65 11.85
CA TRP A 33 -4.53 10.21 13.13
C TRP A 33 -3.86 11.55 13.47
N TRP A 34 -2.66 11.81 12.96
CA TRP A 34 -1.93 13.05 13.21
C TRP A 34 -2.64 14.22 12.56
N PRO A 35 -3.00 15.28 13.31
CA PRO A 35 -3.77 16.39 12.77
C PRO A 35 -3.08 17.06 11.56
N PRO A 36 -3.79 17.34 10.45
CA PRO A 36 -3.26 18.10 9.32
C PRO A 36 -2.75 19.49 9.71
N THR A 37 -3.26 20.05 10.80
CA THR A 37 -2.87 21.36 11.35
C THR A 37 -1.56 21.33 12.13
N HIS A 38 -1.11 20.16 12.59
CA HIS A 38 0.17 20.00 13.29
C HIS A 38 1.24 19.73 12.25
N VAL A 39 1.78 20.79 11.66
CA VAL A 39 2.72 20.80 10.53
C VAL A 39 3.86 21.78 10.81
N LEU A 40 5.09 21.39 10.52
CA LEU A 40 6.29 22.23 10.61
C LEU A 40 6.63 22.88 9.26
N LEU A 41 6.20 22.26 8.15
CA LEU A 41 6.32 22.81 6.81
C LEU A 41 5.42 24.04 6.62
N THR A 42 5.91 25.00 5.84
CA THR A 42 5.13 26.18 5.42
C THR A 42 4.20 25.90 4.24
N THR A 43 4.27 24.67 3.70
CA THR A 43 3.52 24.17 2.56
C THR A 43 2.67 22.96 2.95
N PRO A 44 1.63 22.62 2.16
CA PRO A 44 0.79 21.47 2.47
C PRO A 44 1.60 20.17 2.54
N ARG A 45 1.51 19.49 3.68
CA ARG A 45 2.10 18.17 3.87
C ARG A 45 1.47 17.14 2.93
N VAL A 46 2.32 16.38 2.26
CA VAL A 46 1.94 15.24 1.41
C VAL A 46 2.17 13.91 2.13
N GLY A 47 3.16 13.83 3.02
CA GLY A 47 3.37 12.63 3.81
C GLY A 47 4.07 12.86 5.14
N LEU A 48 3.97 11.85 6.00
CA LEU A 48 4.49 11.78 7.36
C LEU A 48 4.88 10.32 7.63
N ALA A 49 6.10 10.10 8.13
CA ALA A 49 6.61 8.77 8.41
C ALA A 49 7.59 8.75 9.59
N MET A 50 7.80 7.56 10.14
CA MET A 50 8.78 7.27 11.18
C MET A 50 9.67 6.10 10.74
N GLU A 51 10.98 6.25 10.86
CA GLU A 51 11.94 5.17 10.60
C GLU A 51 11.97 4.20 11.80
N PRO A 52 11.68 2.90 11.64
CA PRO A 52 11.39 1.98 12.74
C PRO A 52 12.65 1.40 13.40
N ARG A 53 13.49 2.28 13.94
CA ARG A 53 14.75 1.92 14.62
C ARG A 53 15.21 3.04 15.53
N VAL A 54 15.99 2.71 16.56
CA VAL A 54 16.72 3.70 17.35
C VAL A 54 17.62 4.55 16.43
N GLY A 55 17.60 5.87 16.63
CA GLY A 55 18.25 6.87 15.78
C GLY A 55 17.48 7.24 14.51
N GLY A 56 16.40 6.51 14.19
CA GLY A 56 15.52 6.78 13.07
C GLY A 56 14.82 8.13 13.19
N ARG A 57 14.57 8.80 12.07
CA ARG A 57 13.84 10.08 12.05
C ARG A 57 12.33 9.86 11.98
N TYR A 58 11.56 10.76 12.57
CA TYR A 58 10.16 10.95 12.18
C TYR A 58 9.98 12.34 11.60
N HIS A 59 9.43 12.39 10.40
CA HIS A 59 9.53 13.55 9.51
C HIS A 59 8.36 13.61 8.55
N GLU A 60 8.09 14.82 8.06
CA GLU A 60 7.07 15.12 7.05
C GLU A 60 7.69 15.70 5.80
N TRP A 61 6.99 15.57 4.68
CA TRP A 61 7.38 16.16 3.40
C TRP A 61 6.19 16.74 2.63
N ASP A 62 6.47 17.68 1.73
CA ASP A 62 5.50 18.27 0.80
C ASP A 62 5.60 17.70 -0.63
N ALA A 63 4.81 18.26 -1.55
CA ALA A 63 4.76 17.83 -2.94
C ALA A 63 6.07 18.07 -3.70
N GLU A 64 6.89 19.01 -3.24
CA GLU A 64 8.20 19.33 -3.80
C GLU A 64 9.33 18.50 -3.18
N GLY A 65 9.02 17.63 -2.20
CA GLY A 65 9.99 16.78 -1.51
C GLY A 65 10.82 17.52 -0.46
N ARG A 66 10.40 18.71 -0.01
CA ARG A 66 11.04 19.39 1.13
C ARG A 66 10.65 18.67 2.41
N GLU A 67 11.64 18.35 3.23
CA GLU A 67 11.43 17.61 4.49
C GLU A 67 11.53 18.52 5.72
N ALA A 68 10.72 18.22 6.73
CA ALA A 68 10.88 18.74 8.10
C ALA A 68 10.94 17.58 9.10
N VAL A 69 11.96 17.59 9.96
CA VAL A 69 12.19 16.52 10.96
C VAL A 69 11.63 16.95 12.30
N TRP A 70 10.64 16.21 12.80
CA TRP A 70 10.04 16.42 14.11
C TRP A 70 10.95 15.94 15.24
N GLY A 71 11.79 14.93 14.98
CA GLY A 71 12.79 14.43 15.91
C GLY A 71 13.31 13.05 15.54
N ARG A 72 13.86 12.35 16.53
CA ARG A 72 14.48 11.03 16.39
C ARG A 72 13.97 10.04 17.42
N VAL A 73 13.97 8.77 17.05
CA VAL A 73 13.66 7.65 17.94
C VAL A 73 14.83 7.43 18.91
N LEU A 74 14.54 7.52 20.20
CA LEU A 74 15.45 7.22 21.30
C LEU A 74 15.33 5.76 21.74
N GLU A 75 14.10 5.27 21.89
CA GLU A 75 13.81 3.90 22.27
C GLU A 75 12.69 3.34 21.38
N TRP A 76 12.84 2.09 20.95
CA TRP A 76 11.90 1.39 20.09
C TRP A 76 11.68 -0.02 20.63
N GLU A 77 10.62 -0.19 21.41
CA GLU A 77 10.22 -1.47 21.96
C GLU A 77 8.81 -1.81 21.48
N PRO A 78 8.69 -2.63 20.43
CA PRO A 78 7.41 -2.98 19.83
C PRO A 78 6.39 -3.42 20.88
N SER A 79 5.15 -2.97 20.72
CA SER A 79 4.02 -3.27 21.64
C SER A 79 4.16 -2.74 23.07
N ARG A 80 5.24 -2.03 23.42
CA ARG A 80 5.49 -1.61 24.81
C ARG A 80 5.79 -0.13 24.96
N LEU A 81 6.81 0.36 24.26
CA LEU A 81 7.40 1.67 24.52
C LEU A 81 8.00 2.29 23.25
N LEU A 82 7.71 3.56 23.06
CA LEU A 82 8.34 4.43 22.08
C LEU A 82 8.81 5.70 22.78
N ARG A 83 10.09 6.05 22.66
CA ARG A 83 10.59 7.37 23.06
C ARG A 83 11.19 8.11 21.90
N LEU A 84 10.88 9.39 21.79
CA LEU A 84 11.26 10.27 20.69
C LEU A 84 11.85 11.58 21.24
N THR A 85 12.83 12.17 20.57
CA THR A 85 13.10 13.61 20.73
C THR A 85 11.99 14.40 20.07
N TRP A 86 11.66 15.58 20.57
CA TRP A 86 10.69 16.50 19.99
C TRP A 86 11.32 17.87 19.77
N ARG A 87 11.58 18.18 18.50
CA ARG A 87 12.35 19.34 18.04
C ARG A 87 11.45 20.55 17.82
N VAL A 88 10.77 20.99 18.87
CA VAL A 88 9.82 22.10 18.80
C VAL A 88 10.11 23.09 19.93
N ASP A 89 10.21 24.38 19.59
CA ASP A 89 10.41 25.45 20.57
C ASP A 89 9.11 25.97 21.20
N GLY A 90 9.23 26.92 22.13
CA GLY A 90 8.08 27.55 22.83
C GLY A 90 7.08 28.29 21.95
N THR A 91 7.36 28.41 20.65
CA THR A 91 6.50 29.05 19.63
C THR A 91 6.01 28.07 18.56
N PHE A 92 6.16 26.77 18.81
CA PHE A 92 5.82 25.69 17.87
C PHE A 92 6.63 25.71 16.57
N ARG A 93 7.87 26.21 16.61
CA ARG A 93 8.79 26.20 15.46
C ARG A 93 9.83 25.08 15.56
N PRO A 94 10.32 24.57 14.42
CA PRO A 94 11.29 23.50 14.42
C PRO A 94 12.64 23.93 15.01
N LEU A 95 13.21 23.10 15.87
CA LEU A 95 14.60 23.21 16.32
C LEU A 95 15.55 22.53 15.31
N PRO A 96 16.79 23.05 15.13
CA PRO A 96 17.73 22.51 14.14
C PRO A 96 18.26 21.11 14.49
N ASP A 97 18.36 20.79 15.78
CA ASP A 97 18.99 19.57 16.31
C ASP A 97 18.32 19.10 17.62
N ASP A 98 18.91 18.08 18.24
CA ASP A 98 18.38 17.44 19.47
C ASP A 98 18.95 18.04 20.78
N GLU A 99 19.84 19.04 20.72
CA GLU A 99 20.53 19.56 21.92
C GLU A 99 19.50 20.11 22.92
N ARG A 100 18.57 20.94 22.42
CA ARG A 100 17.46 21.52 23.20
C ARG A 100 16.15 20.76 23.08
N ALA A 101 16.08 19.72 22.25
CA ALA A 101 14.83 19.00 22.03
C ALA A 101 14.34 18.35 23.32
N SER A 102 13.06 18.54 23.62
CA SER A 102 12.36 17.81 24.69
C SER A 102 12.07 16.37 24.23
N GLU A 103 11.33 15.59 25.01
CA GLU A 103 11.08 14.19 24.70
C GLU A 103 9.58 13.85 24.71
N ILE A 104 9.18 12.91 23.87
CA ILE A 104 7.86 12.29 23.89
C ILE A 104 8.05 10.81 24.25
N GLU A 105 7.30 10.35 25.23
CA GLU A 105 7.21 8.95 25.64
C GLU A 105 5.81 8.44 25.35
N VAL A 106 5.70 7.28 24.71
CA VAL A 106 4.43 6.63 24.43
C VAL A 106 4.48 5.20 24.94
N THR A 107 3.53 4.83 25.80
CA THR A 107 3.41 3.48 26.36
C THR A 107 2.13 2.79 25.90
N PHE A 108 2.22 1.47 25.74
CA PHE A 108 1.13 0.62 25.27
C PHE A 108 0.88 -0.48 26.31
N THR A 109 -0.09 -0.26 27.19
CA THR A 109 -0.36 -1.15 28.33
C THR A 109 -1.65 -1.91 28.13
N PRO A 110 -1.67 -3.26 28.16
CA PRO A 110 -2.90 -4.04 28.06
C PRO A 110 -3.80 -3.78 29.27
N GLU A 111 -5.10 -3.61 29.03
CA GLU A 111 -6.10 -3.38 30.09
C GLU A 111 -6.77 -4.70 30.52
N PRO A 112 -7.04 -4.92 31.82
CA PRO A 112 -7.68 -6.15 32.31
C PRO A 112 -9.04 -6.47 31.68
N GLY A 113 -9.78 -5.46 31.24
CA GLY A 113 -11.09 -5.58 30.57
C GLY A 113 -11.00 -5.78 29.06
N GLY A 114 -9.80 -5.95 28.51
CA GLY A 114 -9.53 -5.95 27.07
C GLY A 114 -9.18 -4.56 26.54
N GLY A 115 -8.45 -4.54 25.42
CA GLY A 115 -7.91 -3.32 24.83
C GLY A 115 -6.56 -2.91 25.40
N THR A 116 -6.10 -1.73 24.99
CA THR A 116 -4.79 -1.16 25.34
C THR A 116 -4.97 0.28 25.76
N ARG A 117 -4.42 0.64 26.93
CA ARG A 117 -4.17 2.02 27.30
C ARG A 117 -2.94 2.51 26.56
N VAL A 118 -3.14 3.51 25.71
CA VAL A 118 -2.07 4.26 25.06
C VAL A 118 -1.90 5.57 25.82
N GLU A 119 -0.76 5.74 26.47
CA GLU A 119 -0.42 6.96 27.19
C GLU A 119 0.71 7.68 26.46
N LEU A 120 0.52 8.97 26.20
CA LEU A 120 1.51 9.86 25.64
C LEU A 120 1.91 10.90 26.69
N ALA A 121 3.21 10.99 26.94
CA ALA A 121 3.83 11.92 27.86
C ALA A 121 4.80 12.84 27.11
N HIS A 122 4.62 14.15 27.25
CA HIS A 122 5.68 15.11 26.93
C HIS A 122 6.53 15.28 28.18
N THR A 123 7.81 15.00 28.05
CA THR A 123 8.79 14.97 29.14
C THR A 123 9.99 15.83 28.79
N ARG A 124 10.83 16.11 29.79
CA ARG A 124 12.08 16.87 29.59
C ARG A 124 11.86 18.26 28.98
N LEU A 125 10.75 18.92 29.34
CA LEU A 125 10.43 20.28 28.87
C LEU A 125 11.44 21.32 29.36
N ASP A 126 12.16 21.03 30.44
CA ASP A 126 13.29 21.81 30.94
C ASP A 126 14.42 21.98 29.90
N LYS A 127 14.58 21.04 28.96
CA LYS A 127 15.58 21.14 27.88
C LYS A 127 15.33 22.32 26.93
N LEU A 128 14.09 22.79 26.85
CA LEU A 128 13.74 23.97 26.06
C LEU A 128 14.21 25.27 26.74
N GLY A 129 14.57 25.23 28.03
CA GLY A 129 14.80 26.39 28.87
C GLY A 129 13.50 26.94 29.46
N ASP A 130 13.57 27.54 30.65
CA ASP A 130 12.43 27.88 31.51
C ASP A 130 11.27 28.56 30.76
N SER A 131 11.55 29.61 29.98
CA SER A 131 10.55 30.38 29.25
C SER A 131 9.81 29.56 28.18
N ASP A 132 10.55 28.80 27.36
CA ASP A 132 9.94 28.01 26.28
C ASP A 132 9.27 26.75 26.82
N GLY A 133 9.87 26.12 27.83
CA GLY A 133 9.31 24.96 28.51
C GLY A 133 7.99 25.28 29.21
N GLU A 134 7.89 26.42 29.91
CA GLU A 134 6.64 26.84 30.55
C GLU A 134 5.53 27.14 29.54
N ARG A 135 5.88 27.73 28.37
CA ARG A 135 4.92 27.99 27.29
C ARG A 135 4.38 26.69 26.71
N ILE A 136 5.28 25.74 26.41
CA ILE A 136 4.89 24.42 25.93
C ILE A 136 4.04 23.69 26.97
N PHE A 137 4.45 23.68 28.24
CA PHE A 137 3.68 23.08 29.32
C PHE A 137 2.25 23.62 29.34
N LYS A 138 2.06 24.94 29.36
CA LYS A 138 0.73 25.57 29.37
C LYS A 138 -0.10 25.23 28.12
N ALA A 139 0.54 25.11 26.96
CA ALA A 139 -0.14 24.74 25.72
C ALA A 139 -0.60 23.27 25.71
N LEU A 140 0.21 22.37 26.27
CA LEU A 140 -0.05 20.92 26.32
C LEU A 140 -0.95 20.50 27.50
N ASP A 141 -0.97 21.26 28.59
CA ASP A 141 -1.81 20.98 29.75
C ASP A 141 -3.32 21.17 29.43
N GLY A 142 -3.60 21.86 28.32
CA GLY A 142 -4.93 21.98 27.71
C GLY A 142 -5.47 20.69 27.04
N PRO A 143 -6.43 20.85 26.09
CA PRO A 143 -7.08 19.73 25.41
C PRO A 143 -6.14 18.91 24.52
N SER A 144 -5.20 19.56 23.82
CA SER A 144 -4.11 18.90 23.08
C SER A 144 -2.95 18.61 24.05
N PRO A 145 -2.34 17.42 24.06
CA PRO A 145 -2.40 16.36 23.03
C PRO A 145 -3.54 15.35 23.22
N GLY A 146 -4.44 15.53 24.19
CA GLY A 146 -5.58 14.65 24.43
C GLY A 146 -6.52 14.52 23.22
N GLU A 147 -6.82 15.62 22.53
CA GLU A 147 -7.60 15.60 21.28
C GLU A 147 -6.89 14.82 20.16
N THR A 148 -5.56 14.92 20.06
CA THR A 148 -4.75 14.13 19.13
C THR A 148 -4.81 12.65 19.46
N LEU A 149 -4.74 12.28 20.75
CA LEU A 149 -4.94 10.90 21.20
C LEU A 149 -6.37 10.40 20.98
N ALA A 150 -7.39 11.26 21.13
CA ALA A 150 -8.77 10.91 20.82
C ALA A 150 -8.92 10.60 19.32
N ARG A 151 -8.33 11.42 18.44
CA ARG A 151 -8.25 11.12 16.99
C ARG A 151 -7.52 9.82 16.70
N PHE A 152 -6.44 9.54 17.43
CA PHE A 152 -5.76 8.24 17.35
C PHE A 152 -6.67 7.09 17.77
N ALA A 153 -7.46 7.25 18.83
CA ALA A 153 -8.42 6.22 19.23
C ALA A 153 -9.56 6.06 18.22
N GLU A 154 -10.09 7.14 17.64
CA GLU A 154 -11.12 7.10 16.60
C GLU A 154 -10.60 6.47 15.29
N ALA A 155 -9.42 6.90 14.83
CA ALA A 155 -8.73 6.30 13.69
C ALA A 155 -8.33 4.84 13.98
N GLY A 156 -7.97 4.55 15.23
CA GLY A 156 -7.70 3.22 15.76
C GLY A 156 -8.94 2.33 15.71
N VAL A 157 -10.12 2.84 16.04
CA VAL A 157 -11.41 2.11 15.94
C VAL A 157 -11.79 1.84 14.48
N MET A 158 -11.51 2.77 13.55
CA MET A 158 -11.71 2.54 12.11
C MET A 158 -10.65 1.63 11.49
N ALA A 159 -9.43 1.61 12.03
CA ALA A 159 -8.44 0.59 11.72
C ALA A 159 -8.86 -0.78 12.28
N VAL A 160 -9.55 -0.84 13.42
CA VAL A 160 -9.91 -2.10 14.11
C VAL A 160 -11.13 -2.82 13.51
N ALA A 161 -11.94 -2.17 12.67
CA ALA A 161 -12.84 -2.91 11.78
C ALA A 161 -12.09 -3.70 10.69
N HIS A 162 -10.82 -3.35 10.41
CA HIS A 162 -9.94 -4.00 9.42
C HIS A 162 -8.70 -4.70 10.04
N THR A 163 -8.49 -4.61 11.36
CA THR A 163 -7.28 -5.10 12.03
C THR A 163 -7.63 -6.05 13.18
N VAL A 164 -8.42 -7.09 12.87
CA VAL A 164 -8.53 -8.30 13.73
C VAL A 164 -7.58 -9.40 13.26
N ALA A 165 -6.96 -9.29 12.09
CA ALA A 165 -5.88 -10.18 11.67
C ALA A 165 -4.52 -9.52 11.93
N GLY A 166 -3.59 -10.25 12.54
CA GLY A 166 -2.18 -9.84 12.64
C GLY A 166 -1.49 -9.72 11.26
N PRO A 167 -0.18 -9.97 11.13
CA PRO A 167 0.51 -9.94 9.82
C PRO A 167 0.01 -10.97 8.79
N GLY A 168 -0.97 -11.81 9.18
CA GLY A 168 -1.56 -12.88 8.39
C GLY A 168 -2.69 -12.44 7.48
N LEU A 169 -3.40 -13.43 6.95
CA LEU A 169 -4.59 -13.25 6.13
C LEU A 169 -5.81 -12.97 7.02
N LEU A 170 -6.59 -11.94 6.69
CA LEU A 170 -7.88 -11.64 7.30
C LEU A 170 -8.97 -12.43 6.59
N GLU A 171 -9.68 -13.30 7.32
CA GLU A 171 -10.88 -13.94 6.77
C GLU A 171 -12.01 -12.90 6.65
N ILE A 172 -12.43 -12.62 5.41
CA ILE A 172 -13.46 -11.63 5.09
C ILE A 172 -14.83 -12.29 4.80
N ALA A 173 -14.81 -13.58 4.51
CA ALA A 173 -15.96 -14.48 4.48
C ALA A 173 -15.43 -15.92 4.66
N ASP A 174 -16.29 -16.85 5.06
CA ASP A 174 -15.89 -18.25 5.28
C ASP A 174 -15.13 -18.84 4.07
N GLY A 175 -13.85 -19.21 4.27
CA GLY A 175 -12.96 -19.72 3.23
C GLY A 175 -12.41 -18.67 2.25
N VAL A 176 -12.62 -17.38 2.51
CA VAL A 176 -12.17 -16.27 1.67
C VAL A 176 -11.44 -15.23 2.51
N TYR A 177 -10.21 -14.95 2.14
CA TYR A 177 -9.30 -14.13 2.91
C TYR A 177 -8.72 -12.97 2.10
N ALA A 178 -8.36 -11.90 2.78
CA ALA A 178 -7.66 -10.76 2.23
C ALA A 178 -6.41 -10.45 3.05
N ARG A 179 -5.35 -10.00 2.38
CA ARG A 179 -4.19 -9.39 3.00
C ARG A 179 -4.10 -7.95 2.53
N GLU A 180 -4.28 -7.03 3.46
CA GLU A 180 -3.99 -5.63 3.21
C GLU A 180 -2.52 -5.38 3.50
N GLN A 181 -1.80 -4.82 2.52
CA GLN A 181 -0.44 -4.36 2.77
C GLN A 181 -0.52 -3.00 3.43
N LEU A 182 0.15 -2.86 4.58
CA LEU A 182 0.10 -1.63 5.35
C LEU A 182 0.59 -0.42 4.53
N PRO A 183 -0.02 0.76 4.76
CA PRO A 183 0.51 2.02 4.25
C PRO A 183 1.96 2.27 4.72
N GLY A 184 2.70 3.12 4.00
CA GLY A 184 4.06 3.55 4.40
C GLY A 184 5.20 3.10 3.48
N GLY A 185 4.90 2.65 2.26
CA GLY A 185 5.91 2.32 1.26
C GLY A 185 5.39 2.43 -0.18
N TRP A 186 6.28 2.15 -1.14
CA TRP A 186 5.96 2.09 -2.57
C TRP A 186 5.46 0.70 -2.96
N CYS A 187 4.80 0.60 -4.13
CA CYS A 187 4.38 -0.68 -4.72
C CYS A 187 3.52 -1.51 -3.74
N LEU A 188 2.44 -0.90 -3.24
CA LEU A 188 1.51 -1.52 -2.30
C LEU A 188 0.38 -2.20 -3.07
N ASN A 189 0.23 -3.50 -2.87
CA ASN A 189 -0.91 -4.27 -3.33
C ASN A 189 -1.61 -4.95 -2.15
N ASN A 190 -2.90 -5.24 -2.32
CA ASN A 190 -3.55 -6.25 -1.50
C ASN A 190 -3.41 -7.62 -2.19
N ALA A 191 -3.48 -8.68 -1.40
CA ALA A 191 -3.61 -10.05 -1.92
C ALA A 191 -4.91 -10.68 -1.41
N GLY A 192 -5.44 -11.66 -2.13
CA GLY A 192 -6.64 -12.42 -1.74
C GLY A 192 -6.36 -13.91 -1.73
N LEU A 193 -7.00 -14.68 -0.86
CA LEU A 193 -6.93 -16.14 -0.86
C LEU A 193 -8.34 -16.73 -0.83
N VAL A 194 -8.63 -17.67 -1.72
CA VAL A 194 -9.83 -18.51 -1.66
C VAL A 194 -9.37 -19.92 -1.31
N ALA A 195 -9.80 -20.46 -0.17
CA ALA A 195 -9.37 -21.75 0.34
C ALA A 195 -10.57 -22.61 0.76
N GLY A 196 -10.68 -23.80 0.19
CA GLY A 196 -11.79 -24.72 0.42
C GLY A 196 -11.50 -26.11 -0.13
N GLY A 197 -12.03 -27.15 0.53
CA GLY A 197 -11.86 -28.55 0.08
C GLY A 197 -10.41 -29.02 -0.06
N GLY A 198 -9.48 -28.45 0.72
CA GLY A 198 -8.05 -28.77 0.63
C GLY A 198 -7.32 -28.14 -0.56
N ARG A 199 -7.95 -27.19 -1.25
CA ARG A 199 -7.40 -26.45 -2.39
C ARG A 199 -7.37 -24.96 -2.09
N ALA A 200 -6.45 -24.23 -2.70
CA ALA A 200 -6.36 -22.79 -2.53
C ALA A 200 -5.93 -22.03 -3.80
N VAL A 201 -6.57 -20.88 -4.02
CA VAL A 201 -6.31 -19.93 -5.10
C VAL A 201 -5.87 -18.60 -4.50
N LEU A 202 -4.64 -18.19 -4.76
CA LEU A 202 -4.07 -16.91 -4.33
C LEU A 202 -4.24 -15.87 -5.44
N VAL A 203 -4.64 -14.65 -5.09
CA VAL A 203 -4.76 -13.50 -5.99
C VAL A 203 -3.65 -12.50 -5.62
N ASP A 204 -2.72 -12.28 -6.57
CA ASP A 204 -1.53 -11.41 -6.50
C ASP A 204 -0.47 -11.76 -5.43
N THR A 205 0.79 -11.34 -5.64
CA THR A 205 1.95 -11.89 -4.90
C THR A 205 2.89 -10.90 -4.21
N ALA A 206 2.58 -9.60 -4.23
CA ALA A 206 3.41 -8.53 -3.67
C ALA A 206 4.71 -8.20 -4.43
N ALA A 207 5.28 -7.04 -4.10
CA ALA A 207 6.34 -6.40 -4.89
C ALA A 207 7.78 -6.88 -4.59
N THR A 208 8.09 -7.20 -3.34
CA THR A 208 9.46 -7.53 -2.92
C THR A 208 9.55 -8.95 -2.42
N ARG A 209 10.74 -9.57 -2.52
CA ARG A 209 10.98 -10.94 -2.02
C ARG A 209 10.59 -11.08 -0.55
N ALA A 210 10.94 -10.10 0.29
CA ALA A 210 10.58 -10.10 1.70
C ALA A 210 9.06 -10.07 1.93
N ARG A 211 8.33 -9.21 1.20
CA ARG A 211 6.86 -9.12 1.29
C ARG A 211 6.17 -10.39 0.80
N ALA A 212 6.71 -11.00 -0.25
CA ALA A 212 6.23 -12.25 -0.81
C ALA A 212 6.45 -13.43 0.17
N ARG A 213 7.58 -13.48 0.88
CA ARG A 213 7.81 -14.47 1.97
C ARG A 213 6.80 -14.35 3.09
N HIS A 214 6.53 -13.12 3.52
CA HIS A 214 5.54 -12.89 4.56
C HIS A 214 4.13 -13.28 4.08
N LEU A 215 3.80 -13.04 2.80
CA LEU A 215 2.56 -13.53 2.21
C LEU A 215 2.52 -15.06 2.18
N ALA A 216 3.60 -15.71 1.75
CA ALA A 216 3.68 -17.17 1.69
C ALA A 216 3.49 -17.82 3.07
N ALA A 217 4.14 -17.28 4.11
CA ALA A 217 3.95 -17.73 5.49
C ALA A 217 2.49 -17.55 5.96
N ALA A 218 1.84 -16.45 5.59
CA ALA A 218 0.44 -16.22 5.90
C ALA A 218 -0.49 -17.20 5.17
N VAL A 219 -0.19 -17.51 3.91
CA VAL A 219 -0.92 -18.53 3.14
C VAL A 219 -0.72 -19.91 3.75
N ASP A 220 0.49 -20.27 4.14
CA ASP A 220 0.80 -21.58 4.74
C ASP A 220 0.06 -21.81 6.06
N ALA A 221 -0.20 -20.75 6.83
CA ALA A 221 -0.98 -20.83 8.07
C ALA A 221 -2.47 -21.14 7.82
N VAL A 222 -3.01 -20.78 6.65
CA VAL A 222 -4.43 -20.97 6.29
C VAL A 222 -4.62 -22.21 5.41
N ALA A 223 -3.74 -22.42 4.44
CA ALA A 223 -3.78 -23.49 3.47
C ALA A 223 -2.40 -24.18 3.41
N PRO A 224 -2.08 -25.06 4.38
CA PRO A 224 -0.81 -25.78 4.39
C PRO A 224 -0.59 -26.56 3.10
N GLY A 225 0.53 -26.29 2.41
CA GLY A 225 0.87 -26.91 1.13
C GLY A 225 0.28 -26.21 -0.11
N GLY A 226 -0.58 -25.21 0.08
CA GLY A 226 -1.09 -24.33 -0.99
C GLY A 226 -0.23 -23.06 -1.19
N PRO A 227 -0.59 -22.16 -2.10
CA PRO A 227 -1.75 -22.28 -2.99
C PRO A 227 -1.47 -23.26 -4.14
N ASP A 228 -2.51 -23.87 -4.70
CA ASP A 228 -2.40 -24.67 -5.94
C ASP A 228 -2.23 -23.75 -7.16
N VAL A 229 -2.85 -22.56 -7.09
CA VAL A 229 -2.93 -21.60 -8.19
C VAL A 229 -2.65 -20.20 -7.68
N VAL A 230 -1.84 -19.45 -8.43
CA VAL A 230 -1.67 -18.01 -8.28
C VAL A 230 -2.31 -17.31 -9.46
N VAL A 231 -3.12 -16.30 -9.20
CA VAL A 231 -3.77 -15.48 -10.21
C VAL A 231 -3.17 -14.08 -10.15
N ASN A 232 -2.59 -13.61 -11.25
CA ASN A 232 -2.18 -12.22 -11.38
C ASN A 232 -3.31 -11.41 -12.02
N THR A 233 -3.77 -10.39 -11.31
CA THR A 233 -4.84 -9.51 -11.79
C THR A 233 -4.40 -8.62 -12.94
N HIS A 234 -3.13 -8.21 -12.95
CA HIS A 234 -2.49 -7.44 -14.02
C HIS A 234 -0.96 -7.45 -13.87
N PHE A 235 -0.25 -6.78 -14.79
CA PHE A 235 1.19 -6.99 -15.00
C PHE A 235 2.13 -6.21 -14.06
N HIS A 236 1.61 -5.31 -13.23
CA HIS A 236 2.45 -4.45 -12.41
C HIS A 236 3.26 -5.23 -11.38
N GLY A 237 4.47 -4.73 -11.10
CA GLY A 237 5.45 -5.43 -10.26
C GLY A 237 4.96 -5.73 -8.84
N ASP A 238 4.11 -4.90 -8.28
CA ASP A 238 3.45 -5.13 -7.00
C ASP A 238 2.44 -6.28 -7.00
N HIS A 239 2.04 -6.76 -8.18
CA HIS A 239 1.13 -7.89 -8.33
C HIS A 239 1.86 -9.19 -8.72
N VAL A 240 3.01 -9.08 -9.40
CA VAL A 240 3.67 -10.21 -10.09
C VAL A 240 5.08 -10.53 -9.60
N PHE A 241 5.81 -9.62 -8.95
CA PHE A 241 7.22 -9.89 -8.61
C PHE A 241 7.38 -10.96 -7.53
N GLY A 242 6.39 -11.13 -6.66
CA GLY A 242 6.38 -12.20 -5.67
C GLY A 242 6.08 -13.59 -6.23
N ASN A 243 5.74 -13.73 -7.52
CA ASN A 243 5.42 -15.02 -8.15
C ASN A 243 6.53 -16.07 -7.91
N VAL A 244 7.79 -15.64 -7.84
CA VAL A 244 8.93 -16.51 -7.54
C VAL A 244 8.80 -17.27 -6.22
N GLU A 245 8.08 -16.77 -5.22
CA GLU A 245 7.86 -17.52 -3.97
C GLU A 245 6.84 -18.64 -4.09
N PHE A 246 5.94 -18.57 -5.07
CA PHE A 246 4.82 -19.49 -5.20
C PHE A 246 4.96 -20.46 -6.36
N ALA A 247 5.63 -20.05 -7.44
CA ALA A 247 5.83 -20.87 -8.65
C ALA A 247 6.43 -22.27 -8.42
N PRO A 248 7.27 -22.53 -7.39
CA PRO A 248 7.72 -23.88 -7.10
C PRO A 248 6.60 -24.86 -6.69
N ARG A 249 5.44 -24.35 -6.24
CA ARG A 249 4.32 -25.16 -5.72
C ARG A 249 2.94 -24.83 -6.32
N ALA A 250 2.84 -23.78 -7.13
CA ALA A 250 1.59 -23.28 -7.69
C ALA A 250 1.72 -23.02 -9.19
N THR A 251 0.63 -23.23 -9.93
CA THR A 251 0.52 -22.75 -11.32
C THR A 251 0.20 -21.26 -11.33
N VAL A 252 0.99 -20.46 -12.05
CA VAL A 252 0.73 -19.02 -12.20
C VAL A 252 -0.17 -18.79 -13.40
N VAL A 253 -1.23 -18.02 -13.21
CA VAL A 253 -2.32 -17.82 -14.18
C VAL A 253 -2.61 -16.34 -14.34
N ALA A 254 -2.79 -15.89 -15.58
CA ALA A 254 -3.17 -14.51 -15.87
C ALA A 254 -3.88 -14.39 -17.22
N HIS A 255 -4.38 -13.21 -17.56
CA HIS A 255 -4.82 -12.92 -18.92
C HIS A 255 -3.63 -12.97 -19.91
N GLU A 256 -3.86 -13.33 -21.17
CA GLU A 256 -2.79 -13.42 -22.18
C GLU A 256 -2.02 -12.10 -22.39
N GLN A 257 -2.74 -10.98 -22.33
CA GLN A 257 -2.14 -9.65 -22.43
C GLN A 257 -1.29 -9.33 -21.20
N THR A 258 -1.73 -9.71 -19.99
CA THR A 258 -0.93 -9.55 -18.76
C THR A 258 0.39 -10.31 -18.88
N ARG A 259 0.37 -11.55 -19.37
CA ARG A 259 1.59 -12.33 -19.57
C ARG A 259 2.55 -11.63 -20.54
N SER A 260 2.03 -11.11 -21.64
CA SER A 260 2.82 -10.38 -22.64
C SER A 260 3.43 -9.10 -22.05
N ASP A 261 2.65 -8.33 -21.29
CA ASP A 261 3.08 -7.09 -20.65
C ASP A 261 4.13 -7.33 -19.55
N VAL A 262 4.04 -8.43 -18.79
CA VAL A 262 5.08 -8.82 -17.83
C VAL A 262 6.39 -9.11 -18.55
N ALA A 263 6.35 -9.87 -19.66
CA ALA A 263 7.53 -10.21 -20.44
C ALA A 263 8.20 -8.98 -21.08
N GLU A 264 7.40 -8.01 -21.54
CA GLU A 264 7.91 -6.76 -22.10
C GLU A 264 8.45 -5.81 -21.03
N SER A 265 7.70 -5.60 -19.94
CA SER A 265 8.03 -4.65 -18.89
C SER A 265 9.24 -5.10 -18.06
N GLY A 266 9.36 -6.41 -17.83
CA GLY A 266 10.35 -7.01 -16.95
C GLY A 266 10.46 -6.29 -15.61
N HIS A 267 11.69 -6.02 -15.16
CA HIS A 267 11.97 -5.26 -13.94
C HIS A 267 11.99 -3.74 -14.13
N GLY A 268 11.30 -3.20 -15.14
CA GLY A 268 11.27 -1.76 -15.42
C GLY A 268 10.91 -0.92 -14.18
N LEU A 269 9.96 -1.42 -13.38
CA LEU A 269 9.52 -0.80 -12.12
C LEU A 269 10.67 -0.64 -11.11
N CYS A 270 11.59 -1.60 -11.04
CA CYS A 270 12.72 -1.56 -10.11
C CYS A 270 13.68 -0.39 -10.40
N ARG A 271 13.72 0.07 -11.66
CA ARG A 271 14.58 1.20 -12.07
C ARG A 271 14.02 2.55 -11.63
N LEU A 272 12.70 2.64 -11.41
CA LEU A 272 12.05 3.87 -10.94
C LEU A 272 12.30 4.11 -9.44
N TRP A 273 12.46 3.04 -8.66
CA TRP A 273 12.80 3.11 -7.23
C TRP A 273 14.05 2.27 -6.91
N PRO A 274 15.25 2.76 -7.28
CA PRO A 274 16.49 2.01 -7.12
C PRO A 274 16.94 1.84 -5.66
N THR A 275 16.35 2.60 -4.73
CA THR A 275 16.66 2.55 -3.29
C THR A 275 15.85 1.49 -2.54
N VAL A 276 14.86 0.85 -3.19
CA VAL A 276 14.07 -0.22 -2.59
C VAL A 276 14.89 -1.51 -2.59
N ASP A 277 14.92 -2.21 -1.45
CA ASP A 277 15.40 -3.59 -1.40
C ASP A 277 14.33 -4.52 -2.00
N TRP A 278 14.48 -4.81 -3.29
CA TRP A 278 13.59 -5.71 -4.02
C TRP A 278 13.83 -7.18 -3.64
N GLY A 279 15.03 -7.52 -3.17
CA GLY A 279 15.52 -8.89 -3.02
C GLY A 279 15.78 -9.61 -4.36
N ASP A 280 16.05 -10.91 -4.29
CA ASP A 280 16.18 -11.76 -5.47
C ASP A 280 14.79 -12.13 -6.01
N ILE A 281 14.39 -11.44 -7.09
CA ILE A 281 13.07 -11.54 -7.71
C ILE A 281 13.18 -11.92 -9.20
N PRO A 282 13.72 -13.11 -9.56
CA PRO A 282 13.72 -13.55 -10.95
C PRO A 282 12.30 -13.50 -11.52
N LEU A 283 12.16 -12.98 -12.73
CA LEU A 283 10.86 -12.76 -13.35
C LEU A 283 10.20 -14.11 -13.66
N VAL A 284 9.05 -14.36 -13.06
CA VAL A 284 8.22 -15.54 -13.36
C VAL A 284 7.00 -15.09 -14.15
N LEU A 285 6.92 -15.59 -15.38
CA LEU A 285 5.76 -15.36 -16.26
C LEU A 285 4.61 -16.31 -15.90
N PRO A 286 3.35 -15.89 -16.10
CA PRO A 286 2.21 -16.80 -16.06
C PRO A 286 2.39 -18.04 -16.96
N ASP A 287 2.11 -19.21 -16.39
CA ASP A 287 2.19 -20.53 -17.04
C ASP A 287 0.96 -20.81 -17.90
N VAL A 288 -0.22 -20.44 -17.39
CA VAL A 288 -1.51 -20.63 -18.06
C VAL A 288 -2.13 -19.27 -18.32
N THR A 289 -2.67 -19.09 -19.51
CA THR A 289 -3.38 -17.87 -19.91
C THR A 289 -4.81 -18.13 -20.34
N PHE A 290 -5.65 -17.11 -20.22
CA PHE A 290 -7.02 -17.11 -20.72
C PHE A 290 -7.36 -15.73 -21.35
N GLU A 291 -8.42 -15.69 -22.13
CA GLU A 291 -8.92 -14.49 -22.83
C GLU A 291 -10.15 -13.91 -22.11
N ASP A 292 -11.25 -14.68 -22.00
CA ASP A 292 -12.51 -14.17 -21.46
C ASP A 292 -12.72 -14.53 -19.98
N GLU A 293 -12.81 -15.83 -19.69
CA GLU A 293 -13.08 -16.32 -18.34
C GLU A 293 -12.34 -17.63 -18.03
N LEU A 294 -12.08 -17.85 -16.75
CA LEU A 294 -11.54 -19.11 -16.25
C LEU A 294 -12.07 -19.34 -14.83
N THR A 295 -12.55 -20.55 -14.53
CA THR A 295 -13.09 -20.87 -13.20
C THR A 295 -12.21 -21.88 -12.48
N PHE A 296 -11.86 -21.59 -11.24
CA PHE A 296 -11.21 -22.51 -10.33
C PHE A 296 -12.17 -23.01 -9.27
N HIS A 297 -12.07 -24.30 -8.93
CA HIS A 297 -12.85 -24.93 -7.87
C HIS A 297 -11.97 -25.22 -6.66
N ALA A 298 -12.43 -24.79 -5.48
CA ALA A 298 -11.81 -25.04 -4.19
C ALA A 298 -12.87 -25.57 -3.21
N GLY A 299 -13.12 -26.88 -3.24
CA GLY A 299 -14.18 -27.51 -2.47
C GLY A 299 -15.57 -27.05 -2.92
N ASP A 300 -16.33 -26.44 -2.00
CA ASP A 300 -17.63 -25.83 -2.26
C ASP A 300 -17.55 -24.40 -2.82
N LEU A 301 -16.34 -23.82 -2.89
CA LEU A 301 -16.12 -22.47 -3.40
C LEU A 301 -15.68 -22.48 -4.87
N THR A 302 -16.09 -21.44 -5.60
CA THR A 302 -15.60 -21.16 -6.95
C THR A 302 -14.93 -19.80 -7.02
N ALA A 303 -13.83 -19.71 -7.77
CA ALA A 303 -13.18 -18.44 -8.11
C ALA A 303 -13.30 -18.24 -9.63
N HIS A 304 -14.24 -17.37 -10.02
CA HIS A 304 -14.47 -16.96 -11.40
C HIS A 304 -13.52 -15.84 -11.76
N LEU A 305 -12.54 -16.12 -12.61
CA LEU A 305 -11.68 -15.11 -13.21
C LEU A 305 -12.36 -14.56 -14.44
N LEU A 306 -12.55 -13.24 -14.46
CA LEU A 306 -13.25 -12.56 -15.53
C LEU A 306 -12.37 -11.44 -16.07
N HIS A 307 -12.10 -11.47 -17.37
CA HIS A 307 -11.57 -10.31 -18.06
C HIS A 307 -12.71 -9.33 -18.32
N VAL A 308 -12.62 -8.15 -17.72
CA VAL A 308 -13.69 -7.12 -17.78
C VAL A 308 -13.42 -6.05 -18.84
N GLY A 309 -12.51 -6.34 -19.76
CA GLY A 309 -11.96 -5.38 -20.72
C GLY A 309 -10.87 -4.48 -20.12
N PRO A 310 -10.25 -3.62 -20.95
CA PRO A 310 -9.20 -2.70 -20.51
C PRO A 310 -9.73 -1.72 -19.47
N ALA A 311 -9.00 -1.52 -18.36
CA ALA A 311 -9.27 -0.35 -17.55
C ALA A 311 -8.04 0.30 -16.85
N HIS A 312 -7.29 -0.38 -15.99
CA HIS A 312 -6.00 0.07 -15.45
C HIS A 312 -4.87 -0.42 -16.34
N THR A 313 -5.00 -1.66 -16.80
CA THR A 313 -4.19 -2.26 -17.85
C THR A 313 -5.09 -2.91 -18.89
N PRO A 314 -4.57 -3.19 -20.11
CA PRO A 314 -5.35 -3.88 -21.13
C PRO A 314 -5.75 -5.31 -20.74
N GLY A 315 -5.00 -5.99 -19.87
CA GLY A 315 -5.23 -7.39 -19.48
C GLY A 315 -5.91 -7.57 -18.11
N ASP A 316 -6.62 -6.57 -17.59
CA ASP A 316 -7.13 -6.65 -16.22
C ASP A 316 -8.13 -7.79 -15.99
N VAL A 317 -7.94 -8.49 -14.89
CA VAL A 317 -8.80 -9.57 -14.40
C VAL A 317 -9.36 -9.23 -13.03
N VAL A 318 -10.62 -9.61 -12.81
CA VAL A 318 -11.23 -9.66 -11.47
C VAL A 318 -11.49 -11.12 -11.07
N ALA A 319 -11.41 -11.43 -9.78
CA ALA A 319 -11.78 -12.74 -9.25
C ALA A 319 -13.06 -12.63 -8.43
N TRP A 320 -14.10 -13.37 -8.82
CA TRP A 320 -15.42 -13.36 -8.19
C TRP A 320 -15.70 -14.70 -7.50
N VAL A 321 -16.11 -14.65 -6.23
CA VAL A 321 -16.52 -15.81 -5.43
C VAL A 321 -18.03 -15.72 -5.16
N PRO A 322 -18.87 -16.36 -5.99
CA PRO A 322 -20.32 -16.18 -5.91
C PRO A 322 -20.92 -16.69 -4.60
N GLU A 323 -20.41 -17.79 -4.04
CA GLU A 323 -20.95 -18.42 -2.83
C GLU A 323 -20.80 -17.53 -1.60
N ARG A 324 -19.75 -16.69 -1.58
CA ARG A 324 -19.49 -15.72 -0.51
C ARG A 324 -19.80 -14.28 -0.89
N LYS A 325 -20.21 -14.05 -2.14
CA LYS A 325 -20.46 -12.73 -2.73
C LYS A 325 -19.27 -11.77 -2.58
N VAL A 326 -18.06 -12.29 -2.78
CA VAL A 326 -16.82 -11.53 -2.64
C VAL A 326 -16.21 -11.29 -4.01
N LEU A 327 -15.90 -10.03 -4.31
CA LEU A 327 -15.19 -9.63 -5.52
C LEU A 327 -13.81 -9.09 -5.15
N PHE A 328 -12.76 -9.70 -5.70
CA PHE A 328 -11.43 -9.13 -5.73
C PHE A 328 -11.32 -8.24 -6.98
N ALA A 329 -11.59 -6.95 -6.79
CA ALA A 329 -11.52 -5.94 -7.83
C ALA A 329 -10.54 -4.84 -7.43
N ARG A 330 -9.33 -4.88 -8.01
CA ARG A 330 -8.26 -3.88 -7.91
C ARG A 330 -7.76 -3.52 -6.51
N GLY A 331 -6.51 -3.05 -6.44
CA GLY A 331 -5.73 -2.73 -5.23
C GLY A 331 -6.22 -1.57 -4.35
N ARG A 332 -7.51 -1.21 -4.39
CA ARG A 332 -8.15 -0.34 -3.38
C ARG A 332 -9.62 -0.77 -3.20
N ARG A 333 -9.88 -1.46 -2.10
CA ARG A 333 -11.18 -1.93 -1.54
C ARG A 333 -11.68 -3.31 -1.99
N VAL A 334 -11.71 -4.21 -1.00
CA VAL A 334 -12.72 -5.27 -0.92
C VAL A 334 -14.05 -4.61 -0.60
N VAL A 335 -15.11 -4.88 -1.37
CA VAL A 335 -16.47 -4.39 -1.08
C VAL A 335 -17.34 -5.58 -0.69
N PRO A 336 -17.69 -5.74 0.61
CA PRO A 336 -18.75 -6.66 1.00
C PRO A 336 -20.11 -6.10 0.58
N GLY A 337 -20.95 -6.94 -0.05
CA GLY A 337 -22.40 -6.74 0.03
C GLY A 337 -23.12 -6.01 -1.10
N HIS A 338 -22.56 -5.85 -2.30
CA HIS A 338 -23.36 -5.47 -3.48
C HIS A 338 -23.18 -6.52 -4.59
N ALA A 339 -24.22 -7.34 -4.80
CA ALA A 339 -24.31 -8.18 -5.99
C ALA A 339 -24.51 -7.27 -7.21
N VAL A 340 -23.41 -6.92 -7.88
CA VAL A 340 -23.47 -6.38 -9.24
C VAL A 340 -23.03 -7.53 -10.16
N ARG A 341 -23.98 -8.06 -10.94
CA ARG A 341 -23.62 -8.94 -12.05
C ARG A 341 -22.65 -8.18 -12.98
N PRO A 342 -21.55 -8.82 -13.46
CA PRO A 342 -20.56 -8.19 -14.34
C PRO A 342 -21.17 -7.56 -15.60
N ASP A 343 -22.33 -8.03 -16.04
CA ASP A 343 -23.12 -7.48 -17.16
C ASP A 343 -23.41 -5.97 -17.05
N GLY A 344 -23.30 -5.39 -15.84
CA GLY A 344 -23.51 -3.96 -15.58
C GLY A 344 -22.26 -3.07 -15.61
N LEU A 345 -21.04 -3.62 -15.68
CA LEU A 345 -19.80 -2.84 -15.61
C LEU A 345 -19.41 -2.17 -16.95
N GLY A 346 -19.97 -2.63 -18.06
CA GLY A 346 -19.64 -2.15 -19.41
C GLY A 346 -20.16 -0.75 -19.78
N ALA A 347 -20.94 -0.09 -18.93
CA ALA A 347 -21.59 1.19 -19.26
C ALA A 347 -21.18 2.40 -18.39
N GLY A 348 -20.29 2.23 -17.39
CA GLY A 348 -20.08 3.24 -16.35
C GLY A 348 -18.79 4.06 -16.40
N LEU A 349 -17.79 3.70 -17.22
CA LEU A 349 -16.46 4.30 -17.17
C LEU A 349 -16.00 4.81 -18.53
N SER A 350 -16.77 5.74 -19.11
CA SER A 350 -16.29 6.57 -20.22
C SER A 350 -16.76 8.03 -20.08
N GLY A 351 -15.86 8.89 -19.59
CA GLY A 351 -15.79 10.31 -19.90
C GLY A 351 -16.53 11.30 -18.97
N GLY A 352 -15.85 12.42 -18.66
CA GLY A 352 -16.54 13.70 -18.40
C GLY A 352 -15.96 14.62 -17.34
N THR A 353 -14.92 15.38 -17.69
CA THR A 353 -14.57 16.66 -17.04
C THR A 353 -15.70 17.69 -17.17
N GLY A 354 -16.05 18.39 -16.07
CA GLY A 354 -16.55 19.78 -16.10
C GLY A 354 -18.06 20.08 -16.08
N ALA A 355 -18.55 20.48 -14.90
CA ALA A 355 -19.57 21.51 -14.60
C ALA A 355 -21.09 21.27 -14.90
N PRO A 356 -22.02 21.92 -14.14
CA PRO A 356 -23.30 21.33 -13.75
C PRO A 356 -24.51 21.89 -14.52
N ALA A 357 -25.58 21.08 -14.69
CA ALA A 357 -26.90 21.61 -15.05
C ALA A 357 -28.07 20.68 -14.66
N ARG A 358 -28.94 21.23 -13.79
CA ARG A 358 -30.43 21.27 -13.77
C ARG A 358 -31.27 20.00 -14.09
N SER A 359 -32.27 19.80 -13.24
CA SER A 359 -33.35 18.79 -13.25
C SER A 359 -34.22 18.71 -14.52
N PRO A 360 -34.95 17.59 -14.74
CA PRO A 360 -35.37 17.13 -16.06
C PRO A 360 -36.84 17.46 -16.42
N ALA A 361 -37.11 17.52 -17.73
CA ALA A 361 -38.45 17.40 -18.28
C ALA A 361 -38.52 16.32 -19.39
N ARG A 362 -39.54 15.48 -19.22
CA ARG A 362 -40.10 14.35 -19.97
C ARG A 362 -40.06 14.38 -21.52
N GLY A 363 -39.96 13.18 -22.12
CA GLY A 363 -40.94 12.71 -23.10
C GLY A 363 -40.45 12.04 -24.40
N GLY A 364 -40.80 10.75 -24.58
CA GLY A 364 -41.04 10.03 -25.86
C GLY A 364 -39.81 9.75 -26.75
N GLY A 365 -39.48 8.55 -27.24
CA GLY A 365 -40.30 7.42 -27.63
C GLY A 365 -40.34 7.30 -29.16
N ARG A 366 -39.57 6.38 -29.78
CA ARG A 366 -39.96 5.54 -30.93
C ARG A 366 -38.78 4.74 -31.53
N ARG A 367 -39.12 3.53 -31.97
CA ARG A 367 -38.31 2.49 -32.64
C ARG A 367 -38.27 2.69 -34.17
N ALA A 368 -37.19 2.25 -34.82
CA ALA A 368 -37.13 1.57 -36.14
C ALA A 368 -35.66 1.13 -36.40
N ARG A 369 -35.28 -0.16 -36.38
CA ARG A 369 -35.30 -1.20 -37.44
C ARG A 369 -34.56 -0.88 -38.76
N THR A 370 -33.64 -1.82 -39.07
CA THR A 370 -33.17 -2.36 -40.37
C THR A 370 -32.12 -1.63 -41.19
N GLY A 371 -31.08 -2.38 -41.63
CA GLY A 371 -30.39 -2.14 -42.90
C GLY A 371 -28.92 -2.56 -42.96
N VAL A 372 -28.64 -3.83 -43.25
CA VAL A 372 -27.34 -4.29 -43.79
C VAL A 372 -27.27 -3.91 -45.28
N ARG A 373 -26.12 -3.40 -45.76
CA ARG A 373 -25.60 -3.62 -47.13
C ARG A 373 -24.12 -3.22 -47.25
N HIS A 374 -23.42 -4.00 -48.07
CA HIS A 374 -21.97 -4.01 -48.33
C HIS A 374 -21.63 -3.34 -49.69
N ARG A 375 -20.32 -3.09 -49.91
CA ARG A 375 -19.58 -2.56 -51.10
C ARG A 375 -19.55 -1.02 -51.20
N GLY A 376 -18.44 -0.35 -51.54
CA GLY A 376 -17.07 -0.71 -51.90
C GLY A 376 -16.33 0.54 -52.42
N THR A 377 -14.99 0.53 -52.30
CA THR A 377 -13.98 1.31 -53.05
C THR A 377 -14.01 2.86 -53.05
N GLY A 378 -12.93 3.46 -52.54
CA GLY A 378 -12.52 4.85 -52.81
C GLY A 378 -11.06 5.09 -52.39
N ARG A 379 -10.20 5.44 -53.36
CA ARG A 379 -8.75 5.64 -53.22
C ARG A 379 -8.37 7.06 -52.73
N HIS A 380 -7.25 7.10 -52.00
CA HIS A 380 -6.19 8.13 -51.90
C HIS A 380 -6.45 9.57 -51.40
N ARG A 381 -5.73 9.91 -50.32
CA ARG A 381 -4.61 10.88 -50.15
C ARG A 381 -4.25 10.85 -48.65
N GLY A 382 -3.04 10.67 -48.12
CA GLY A 382 -1.67 10.91 -48.58
C GLY A 382 -0.96 11.74 -47.49
N VAL A 383 -0.17 11.13 -46.61
CA VAL A 383 0.79 11.80 -45.70
C VAL A 383 2.08 10.95 -45.66
N PRO A 384 3.28 11.53 -45.85
CA PRO A 384 4.52 10.79 -46.07
C PRO A 384 5.21 10.31 -44.78
N PRO A 385 6.04 9.25 -44.83
CA PRO A 385 6.76 8.75 -43.66
C PRO A 385 8.06 9.52 -43.36
N PRO A 386 8.54 9.52 -42.09
CA PRO A 386 9.75 10.23 -41.67
C PRO A 386 11.06 9.54 -42.14
N PRO A 387 12.18 10.28 -42.17
CA PRO A 387 13.42 9.83 -42.81
C PRO A 387 14.19 8.78 -41.99
N ARG A 388 14.74 7.78 -42.70
CA ARG A 388 15.61 6.73 -42.15
C ARG A 388 16.99 7.28 -41.76
N ARG A 389 17.38 7.13 -40.49
CA ARG A 389 18.78 7.35 -40.05
C ARG A 389 19.65 6.13 -40.36
N ARG A 390 20.84 6.41 -40.89
CA ARG A 390 21.85 5.46 -41.37
C ARG A 390 22.48 4.64 -40.24
N ARG A 391 22.75 3.35 -40.52
CA ARG A 391 23.61 2.46 -39.72
C ARG A 391 25.08 2.91 -39.81
N PRO A 392 25.87 2.90 -38.73
CA PRO A 392 27.32 2.96 -38.81
C PRO A 392 27.90 1.57 -39.13
N GLY A 393 28.78 1.52 -40.12
CA GLY A 393 29.51 0.32 -40.53
C GLY A 393 30.66 -0.04 -39.58
N ARG A 394 30.97 -1.34 -39.56
CA ARG A 394 32.13 -1.96 -38.91
C ARG A 394 33.45 -1.33 -39.38
N ALA A 395 34.36 -1.06 -38.45
CA ALA A 395 35.79 -0.96 -38.74
C ALA A 395 36.62 -1.68 -37.66
N ALA A 396 37.44 -2.61 -38.16
CA ALA A 396 38.74 -3.10 -37.70
C ALA A 396 38.99 -3.50 -36.22
N ARG A 397 39.23 -4.80 -36.05
CA ARG A 397 39.96 -5.41 -34.94
C ARG A 397 41.43 -4.94 -34.93
N ARG A 398 41.98 -4.65 -33.75
CA ARG A 398 43.42 -4.72 -33.44
C ARG A 398 43.65 -5.55 -32.17
N PRO A 399 44.78 -6.25 -32.04
CA PRO A 399 44.92 -7.41 -31.16
C PRO A 399 45.31 -7.05 -29.71
N HIS A 400 44.89 -7.94 -28.80
CA HIS A 400 45.20 -7.96 -27.36
C HIS A 400 46.67 -8.27 -27.09
N PRO A 401 47.33 -7.61 -26.11
CA PRO A 401 48.61 -8.09 -25.59
C PRO A 401 48.38 -9.16 -24.51
N ALA A 402 49.16 -10.25 -24.61
CA ALA A 402 49.22 -11.34 -23.66
C ALA A 402 49.88 -10.91 -22.34
N ARG A 403 49.32 -11.32 -21.20
CA ARG A 403 50.10 -11.60 -19.98
C ARG A 403 49.53 -12.77 -19.18
N ARG A 404 50.34 -13.84 -19.23
CA ARG A 404 50.81 -14.71 -18.14
C ARG A 404 49.77 -15.31 -17.18
N ARG A 405 49.60 -16.63 -17.38
CA ARG A 405 49.40 -17.61 -16.30
C ARG A 405 50.58 -17.55 -15.32
N THR A 406 50.28 -17.53 -14.03
CA THR A 406 51.11 -18.10 -12.97
C THR A 406 50.24 -19.13 -12.25
N GLY A 407 50.58 -20.40 -12.41
CA GLY A 407 50.18 -21.47 -11.51
C GLY A 407 51.47 -21.95 -10.83
N GLY A 408 51.40 -22.09 -9.51
CA GLY A 408 52.45 -22.52 -8.60
C GLY A 408 51.88 -22.48 -7.20
#